data_AF-A0A5D2JAJ6-F1
#
_entry.id   AF-A0A5D2JAJ6-F1
#
_cell.length_a   1.000
_cell.length_b   1.000
_cell.length_c   1.000
_cell.angle_alpha   90.00
_cell.angle_beta   90.00
_cell.angle_gamma   90.00
#
_symmetry.space_group_name_H-M   'P 1'
#
loop_
_entity.id
_entity.type
_entity.pdbx_description
1 polymer ?
#
loop_
_entity_poly.entity_id
_entity_poly.type
_entity_poly.pdbx_seq_one_letter_code
_entity_poly.pdbx_strand_id
1 'polypeptide(L)'
;MLRCNLKTSSSNSLRLKVAIIVVTLGVTLAFTCLLILWFRKKKEKQATTTSVENLVLQLSYQSIVRATGGFSMQNLDGSGSCGSVCKGVLEASGAVIAVKVLNLLNRGASRSFLAECEALKNIRHRNLVKVLTAISGVNYQGNDFKALIYEFMENGSLEGWLHPLIGMNEPETARNLNFFQRVSVAIDVAHALEYLHHHCEEPIIHCDLKPSNILLDDKILATDRLNYSANKSSSLGLRGTIGYAPPGDAYSYGILLLEMFTGKSPTDERFREGLSLRNFVKAALPERIIDVTNPILVEERVT
;
A
#
# COMPACT_ATOMS: atom_id res chain seq x y z
N MET A 1 11.49 85.12 16.23
CA MET A 1 11.77 84.06 17.22
C MET A 1 11.09 82.78 16.78
N LEU A 2 11.85 81.68 16.78
CA LEU A 2 11.45 80.31 16.41
C LEU A 2 10.18 79.85 17.14
N ARG A 3 9.26 79.20 16.42
CA ARG A 3 8.40 78.15 16.99
C ARG A 3 8.73 76.83 16.30
N CYS A 4 9.57 76.04 16.97
CA CYS A 4 9.78 74.63 16.66
C CYS A 4 8.48 73.85 16.92
N ASN A 5 7.93 73.21 15.90
CA ASN A 5 6.93 72.15 16.06
C ASN A 5 7.63 70.80 15.99
N LEU A 6 7.99 70.27 17.17
CA LEU A 6 8.36 68.88 17.37
C LEU A 6 7.14 68.16 17.98
N LYS A 7 6.45 67.32 17.21
CA LYS A 7 5.83 66.04 17.66
C LYS A 7 4.82 65.51 16.65
N THR A 8 5.26 64.65 15.73
CA THR A 8 4.37 63.67 15.06
C THR A 8 5.01 62.29 14.83
N SER A 9 6.30 62.11 15.11
CA SER A 9 7.00 60.82 14.87
C SER A 9 6.67 59.70 15.88
N SER A 10 6.30 60.05 17.12
CA SER A 10 6.09 59.07 18.20
C SER A 10 4.80 58.22 18.06
N SER A 11 3.72 58.78 17.52
CA SER A 11 2.42 58.08 17.43
C SER A 11 2.41 56.98 16.37
N ASN A 12 3.03 57.23 15.21
CA ASN A 12 3.07 56.28 14.10
C ASN A 12 3.96 55.06 14.40
N SER A 13 5.07 55.25 15.10
CA SER A 13 5.94 54.13 15.52
C SER A 13 5.27 53.25 16.59
N LEU A 14 4.46 53.83 17.48
CA LEU A 14 3.70 53.08 18.48
C LEU A 14 2.61 52.22 17.82
N ARG A 15 1.86 52.78 16.87
CA ARG A 15 0.83 52.05 16.10
C ARG A 15 1.41 50.88 15.31
N LEU A 16 2.57 51.06 14.69
CA LEU A 16 3.26 49.99 13.97
C LEU A 16 3.70 48.86 14.92
N LYS A 17 4.26 49.21 16.10
CA LYS A 17 4.64 48.20 17.12
C LYS A 17 3.43 47.41 17.62
N VAL A 18 2.30 48.08 17.88
CA VAL A 18 1.06 47.43 18.29
C VAL A 18 0.53 46.50 17.19
N ALA A 19 0.56 46.93 15.92
CA ALA A 19 0.14 46.09 14.80
C ALA A 19 1.00 44.82 14.67
N ILE A 20 2.32 44.93 14.80
CA ILE A 20 3.24 43.78 14.76
C ILE A 20 2.95 42.81 15.91
N ILE A 21 2.70 43.32 17.13
CA ILE A 21 2.37 42.49 18.29
C ILE A 21 1.05 41.74 18.06
N VAL A 22 0.02 42.40 17.55
CA VAL A 22 -1.28 41.77 17.28
C VAL A 22 -1.17 40.70 16.19
N VAL A 23 -0.44 40.96 15.11
CA VAL A 23 -0.24 39.99 14.02
C VAL A 23 0.56 38.77 14.51
N THR A 24 1.63 38.98 15.27
CA THR A 24 2.45 37.88 15.81
C THR A 24 1.68 37.03 16.82
N LEU A 25 0.88 37.64 17.70
CA LEU A 25 -0.05 36.91 18.58
C LEU A 25 -1.10 36.14 17.78
N GLY A 26 -1.65 36.71 16.71
CA GLY A 26 -2.61 36.03 15.85
C GLY A 26 -2.02 34.79 15.16
N VAL A 27 -0.82 34.92 14.57
CA VAL A 27 -0.13 33.83 13.88
C VAL A 27 0.26 32.72 14.86
N THR A 28 0.77 33.06 16.04
CA THR A 28 1.14 32.07 17.07
C THR A 28 -0.08 31.34 17.63
N LEU A 29 -1.19 32.04 17.85
CA LEU A 29 -2.44 31.41 18.27
C LEU A 29 -3.01 30.48 17.19
N ALA A 30 -2.96 30.88 15.92
CA ALA A 30 -3.39 30.03 14.81
C ALA A 30 -2.51 28.76 14.70
N PHE A 31 -1.19 28.92 14.77
CA PHE A 31 -0.25 27.79 14.69
C PHE A 31 -0.42 26.81 15.86
N THR A 32 -0.57 27.32 17.09
CA THR A 32 -0.83 26.48 18.28
C THR A 32 -2.17 25.77 18.19
N CYS A 33 -3.22 26.44 17.69
CA CYS A 33 -4.51 25.81 17.43
C CYS A 33 -4.39 24.67 16.42
N LEU A 34 -3.69 24.89 15.30
CA LEU A 34 -3.44 23.85 14.29
C LEU A 34 -2.68 22.66 14.87
N LEU A 35 -1.65 22.91 15.69
CA LEU A 35 -0.92 21.84 16.39
C LEU A 35 -1.84 21.06 17.33
N ILE A 36 -2.66 21.73 18.14
CA ILE A 36 -3.61 21.07 19.05
C ILE A 36 -4.61 20.21 18.28
N LEU A 37 -5.19 20.74 17.18
CA LEU A 37 -6.11 19.98 16.33
C LEU A 37 -5.40 18.76 15.71
N TRP A 38 -4.15 18.93 15.27
CA TRP A 38 -3.34 17.84 14.75
C TRP A 38 -3.06 16.77 15.81
N PHE A 39 -2.68 17.15 17.03
CA PHE A 39 -2.45 16.23 18.14
C PHE A 39 -3.74 15.53 18.59
N ARG A 40 -4.88 16.23 18.61
CA ARG A 40 -6.19 15.61 18.92
C ARG A 40 -6.57 14.58 17.87
N LYS A 41 -6.44 14.92 16.59
CA LYS A 41 -6.69 13.99 15.47
C LYS A 41 -5.76 12.78 15.51
N LYS A 42 -4.49 12.98 15.88
CA LYS A 42 -3.52 11.90 16.07
C LYS A 42 -3.89 10.98 17.24
N LYS A 43 -4.30 11.55 18.37
CA LYS A 43 -4.69 10.80 19.58
C LYS A 43 -5.95 9.97 19.37
N GLU A 44 -6.94 10.52 18.67
CA GLU A 44 -8.18 9.82 18.31
C GLU A 44 -7.90 8.62 17.40
N LYS A 45 -7.12 8.80 16.33
CA LYS A 45 -6.66 7.70 15.47
C LYS A 45 -5.95 6.60 16.26
N GLN A 46 -5.08 6.98 17.21
CA GLN A 46 -4.31 6.04 18.01
C GLN A 46 -5.21 5.23 18.97
N ALA A 47 -6.19 5.87 19.62
CA ALA A 47 -7.14 5.19 20.51
C ALA A 47 -8.02 4.18 19.74
N THR A 48 -8.53 4.58 18.57
CA THR A 48 -9.30 3.66 17.69
C THR A 48 -8.44 2.49 17.24
N THR A 49 -7.18 2.74 16.89
CA THR A 49 -6.23 1.68 16.50
C THR A 49 -6.01 0.69 17.64
N THR A 50 -5.77 1.15 18.87
CA THR A 50 -5.56 0.28 20.04
C THR A 50 -6.82 -0.52 20.41
N SER A 51 -8.01 0.06 20.28
CA SER A 51 -9.28 -0.65 20.50
C SER A 51 -9.48 -1.77 19.46
N VAL A 52 -9.19 -1.48 18.18
CA VAL A 52 -9.29 -2.47 17.10
C VAL A 52 -8.25 -3.57 17.29
N GLU A 53 -7.00 -3.25 17.64
CA GLU A 53 -5.95 -4.23 17.94
C GLU A 53 -6.39 -5.22 19.03
N ASN A 54 -6.96 -4.72 20.13
CA ASN A 54 -7.42 -5.57 21.24
C ASN A 54 -8.58 -6.49 20.84
N LEU A 55 -9.52 -6.01 20.03
CA LEU A 55 -10.62 -6.84 19.51
C LEU A 55 -10.13 -7.90 18.52
N VAL A 56 -9.14 -7.54 17.70
CA VAL A 56 -8.58 -8.41 16.69
C VAL A 56 -7.74 -9.55 17.32
N LEU A 57 -7.13 -9.33 18.50
CA LEU A 57 -6.42 -10.37 19.24
C LEU A 57 -7.31 -11.51 19.78
N GLN A 58 -8.64 -11.34 19.83
CA GLN A 58 -9.58 -12.36 20.31
C GLN A 58 -10.36 -13.07 19.18
N LEU A 59 -9.98 -12.87 17.91
CA LEU A 59 -10.73 -13.43 16.80
C LEU A 59 -10.62 -14.96 16.73
N SER A 60 -11.79 -15.60 16.68
CA SER A 60 -11.96 -17.03 16.42
C SER A 60 -12.44 -17.28 14.98
N TYR A 61 -12.38 -18.53 14.53
CA TYR A 61 -12.97 -18.93 13.24
C TYR A 61 -14.44 -18.47 13.12
N GLN A 62 -15.24 -18.67 14.16
CA GLN A 62 -16.64 -18.24 14.19
C GLN A 62 -16.79 -16.72 14.03
N SER A 63 -15.88 -15.94 14.62
CA SER A 63 -15.89 -14.48 14.49
C SER A 63 -15.66 -14.06 13.04
N ILE A 64 -14.73 -14.73 12.35
CA ILE A 64 -14.44 -14.50 10.93
C ILE A 64 -15.60 -14.90 10.03
N VAL A 65 -16.22 -16.05 10.29
CA VAL A 65 -17.42 -16.49 9.55
C VAL A 65 -18.51 -15.43 9.61
N ARG A 66 -18.80 -14.88 10.80
CA ARG A 66 -19.80 -13.81 10.93
C ARG A 66 -19.36 -12.54 10.20
N ALA A 67 -18.13 -12.09 10.44
CA ALA A 67 -17.61 -10.85 9.86
C ALA A 67 -17.63 -10.86 8.32
N THR A 68 -17.41 -12.02 7.70
CA THR A 68 -17.37 -12.19 6.23
C THR A 68 -18.70 -12.61 5.62
N GLY A 69 -19.79 -12.70 6.40
CA GLY A 69 -21.08 -13.20 5.92
C GLY A 69 -21.01 -14.65 5.42
N GLY A 70 -20.21 -15.49 6.09
CA GLY A 70 -19.99 -16.89 5.72
C GLY A 70 -19.06 -17.09 4.54
N PHE A 71 -18.07 -16.21 4.34
CA PHE A 71 -17.22 -16.17 3.15
C PHE A 71 -18.01 -16.03 1.84
N SER A 72 -19.06 -15.19 1.87
CA SER A 72 -19.90 -14.92 0.70
C SER A 72 -19.06 -14.44 -0.49
N MET A 73 -19.42 -14.90 -1.70
CA MET A 73 -18.78 -14.44 -2.94
C MET A 73 -18.88 -12.93 -3.15
N GLN A 74 -19.90 -12.28 -2.57
CA GLN A 74 -20.04 -10.81 -2.63
C GLN A 74 -18.95 -10.08 -1.85
N ASN A 75 -18.33 -10.77 -0.89
CA ASN A 75 -17.24 -10.24 -0.06
C ASN A 75 -15.87 -10.73 -0.52
N LEU A 76 -15.78 -11.45 -1.64
CA LEU A 76 -14.51 -11.96 -2.15
C LEU A 76 -13.79 -10.87 -2.95
N ASP A 77 -12.66 -10.39 -2.43
CA ASP A 77 -11.84 -9.37 -3.11
C ASP A 77 -10.80 -9.99 -4.04
N GLY A 78 -10.34 -11.21 -3.73
CA GLY A 78 -9.37 -11.92 -4.57
C GLY A 78 -9.20 -13.38 -4.20
N SER A 79 -8.82 -14.19 -5.17
CA SER A 79 -8.46 -15.60 -4.96
C SER A 79 -7.27 -15.98 -5.82
N GLY A 80 -6.38 -16.81 -5.28
CA GLY A 80 -5.19 -17.26 -5.96
C GLY A 80 -4.59 -18.49 -5.31
N SER A 81 -3.38 -18.87 -5.74
CA SER A 81 -2.67 -20.04 -5.21
C SER A 81 -2.39 -19.94 -3.71
N CYS A 82 -2.22 -18.75 -3.16
CA CYS A 82 -2.00 -18.60 -1.71
C CYS A 82 -3.29 -18.72 -0.88
N GLY A 83 -4.46 -18.70 -1.51
CA GLY A 83 -5.75 -18.70 -0.82
C GLY A 83 -6.67 -17.59 -1.33
N SER A 84 -7.60 -17.17 -0.48
CA SER A 84 -8.63 -16.19 -0.81
C SER A 84 -8.63 -15.03 0.18
N VAL A 85 -8.85 -13.82 -0.31
CA VAL A 85 -9.01 -12.61 0.48
C VAL A 85 -10.47 -12.19 0.44
N CYS A 86 -11.08 -12.09 1.63
CA CYS A 86 -12.46 -11.64 1.79
C CYS A 86 -12.52 -10.36 2.61
N LYS A 87 -13.36 -9.41 2.22
CA LYS A 87 -13.78 -8.29 3.04
C LYS A 87 -14.62 -8.80 4.22
N GLY A 88 -14.37 -8.25 5.40
CA GLY A 88 -15.17 -8.52 6.59
C GLY A 88 -15.45 -7.25 7.38
N VAL A 89 -16.53 -7.27 8.17
CA VAL A 89 -16.88 -6.20 9.11
C VAL A 89 -16.98 -6.78 10.51
N LEU A 90 -16.17 -6.30 11.44
CA LEU A 90 -16.20 -6.74 12.83
C LEU A 90 -17.42 -6.18 13.55
N GLU A 91 -18.37 -7.03 13.94
CA GLU A 91 -19.64 -6.63 14.58
C GLU A 91 -19.44 -5.72 15.80
N ALA A 92 -18.43 -6.02 16.63
CA ALA A 92 -18.18 -5.32 17.89
C ALA A 92 -17.67 -3.87 17.72
N SER A 93 -17.02 -3.54 16.60
CA SER A 93 -16.42 -2.23 16.36
C SER A 93 -16.88 -1.53 15.08
N GLY A 94 -17.54 -2.25 14.17
CA GLY A 94 -17.80 -1.80 12.80
C GLY A 94 -16.54 -1.70 11.93
N ALA A 95 -15.38 -2.15 12.42
CA ALA A 95 -14.13 -2.04 11.67
C ALA A 95 -14.15 -2.97 10.44
N VAL A 96 -13.77 -2.41 9.29
CA VAL A 96 -13.62 -3.16 8.04
C VAL A 96 -12.23 -3.80 8.00
N ILE A 97 -12.18 -5.09 7.70
CA ILE A 97 -10.95 -5.89 7.65
C ILE A 97 -10.84 -6.67 6.35
N ALA A 98 -9.62 -6.99 5.95
CA ALA A 98 -9.35 -7.96 4.91
C ALA A 98 -8.90 -9.29 5.55
N VAL A 99 -9.58 -10.38 5.21
CA VAL A 99 -9.35 -11.73 5.74
C VAL A 99 -8.73 -12.59 4.65
N LYS A 100 -7.42 -12.83 4.74
CA LYS A 100 -6.72 -13.76 3.85
C LYS A 100 -6.78 -15.17 4.44
N VAL A 101 -7.67 -16.00 3.91
CA VAL A 101 -7.78 -17.42 4.24
C VAL A 101 -6.79 -18.20 3.39
N LEU A 102 -5.91 -18.97 4.04
CA LEU A 102 -4.88 -19.74 3.35
C LEU A 102 -5.43 -21.03 2.75
N ASN A 103 -4.96 -21.36 1.53
CA ASN A 103 -5.22 -22.67 0.95
C ASN A 103 -4.23 -23.72 1.51
N LEU A 104 -4.62 -24.40 2.59
CA LEU A 104 -3.78 -25.38 3.27
C LEU A 104 -3.51 -26.66 2.48
N LEU A 105 -4.22 -26.90 1.37
CA LEU A 105 -3.93 -28.02 0.46
C LEU A 105 -2.61 -27.80 -0.29
N ASN A 106 -2.15 -26.55 -0.39
CA ASN A 106 -0.91 -26.25 -1.09
C ASN A 106 0.32 -26.60 -0.27
N ARG A 107 1.24 -27.34 -0.89
CA ARG A 107 2.50 -27.76 -0.26
C ARG A 107 3.27 -26.51 0.20
N GLY A 108 3.46 -26.40 1.50
CA GLY A 108 4.19 -25.30 2.12
C GLY A 108 3.32 -24.15 2.64
N ALA A 109 1.99 -24.15 2.45
CA ALA A 109 1.09 -23.10 2.94
C ALA A 109 1.18 -22.89 4.47
N SER A 110 1.29 -23.99 5.24
CA SER A 110 1.52 -23.89 6.69
C SER A 110 2.88 -23.27 7.04
N ARG A 111 3.90 -23.46 6.21
CA ARG A 111 5.23 -22.88 6.41
C ARG A 111 5.25 -21.41 5.99
N SER A 112 4.57 -21.06 4.90
CA SER A 112 4.42 -19.68 4.45
C SER A 112 3.63 -18.84 5.45
N PHE A 113 2.55 -19.39 6.02
CA PHE A 113 1.84 -18.76 7.15
C PHE A 113 2.76 -18.42 8.32
N LEU A 114 3.59 -19.38 8.76
CA LEU A 114 4.49 -19.17 9.89
C LEU A 114 5.56 -18.13 9.54
N ALA A 115 6.15 -18.20 8.35
CA ALA A 115 7.13 -17.23 7.89
C ALA A 115 6.53 -15.82 7.76
N GLU A 116 5.31 -15.71 7.24
CA GLU A 116 4.57 -14.45 7.15
C GLU A 116 4.27 -13.94 8.56
N CYS A 117 3.75 -14.77 9.48
CA CYS A 117 3.55 -14.38 10.88
C CYS A 117 4.84 -13.90 11.56
N GLU A 118 5.98 -14.56 11.30
CA GLU A 118 7.28 -14.20 11.87
C GLU A 118 7.78 -12.86 11.31
N ALA A 119 7.70 -12.67 10.00
CA ALA A 119 7.98 -11.41 9.31
C ALA A 119 7.14 -10.26 9.87
N LEU A 120 5.85 -10.50 10.02
CA LEU A 120 4.88 -9.49 10.41
C LEU A 120 4.97 -9.08 11.88
N LYS A 121 5.61 -9.87 12.76
CA LYS A 121 5.79 -9.48 14.17
C LYS A 121 6.55 -8.16 14.32
N ASN A 122 7.55 -7.95 13.47
CA ASN A 122 8.52 -6.86 13.61
C ASN A 122 8.47 -5.84 12.45
N ILE A 123 7.75 -6.12 11.37
CA ILE A 123 7.58 -5.17 10.26
C ILE A 123 6.62 -4.06 10.68
N ARG A 124 7.13 -2.81 10.72
CA ARG A 124 6.31 -1.61 10.92
C ARG A 124 6.82 -0.49 10.02
N HIS A 125 6.16 -0.30 8.88
CA HIS A 125 6.50 0.76 7.94
C HIS A 125 5.24 1.43 7.39
N ARG A 126 5.33 2.73 7.07
CA ARG A 126 4.18 3.50 6.56
C ARG A 126 3.66 2.96 5.23
N ASN A 127 4.55 2.41 4.40
CA ASN A 127 4.26 1.87 3.07
C ASN A 127 4.12 0.34 3.05
N LEU A 128 3.92 -0.30 4.21
CA LEU A 128 3.60 -1.73 4.29
C LEU A 128 2.24 -1.91 4.95
N VAL A 129 1.42 -2.80 4.39
CA VAL A 129 0.10 -3.12 4.95
C VAL A 129 0.29 -3.75 6.32
N LYS A 130 -0.40 -3.18 7.29
CA LYS A 130 -0.36 -3.65 8.67
C LYS A 130 -1.18 -4.92 8.80
N VAL A 131 -0.56 -5.97 9.32
CA VAL A 131 -1.28 -7.14 9.82
C VAL A 131 -1.75 -6.86 11.23
N LEU A 132 -3.06 -7.05 11.43
CA LEU A 132 -3.73 -6.84 12.69
C LEU A 132 -3.58 -8.08 13.58
N THR A 133 -3.77 -9.28 13.02
CA THR A 133 -3.51 -10.55 13.71
C THR A 133 -3.38 -11.72 12.74
N ALA A 134 -3.00 -12.87 13.27
CA ALA A 134 -3.08 -14.17 12.62
C ALA A 134 -4.01 -15.10 13.41
N ILE A 135 -4.78 -15.92 12.71
CA ILE A 135 -5.67 -16.92 13.29
C ILE A 135 -5.20 -18.30 12.88
N SER A 136 -5.05 -19.18 13.85
CA SER A 136 -4.84 -20.61 13.65
C SER A 136 -5.85 -21.36 14.51
N GLY A 137 -6.69 -22.18 13.89
CA GLY A 137 -7.75 -22.91 14.57
C GLY A 137 -8.29 -24.05 13.70
N VAL A 138 -9.53 -24.46 14.00
CA VAL A 138 -10.23 -25.48 13.23
C VAL A 138 -11.58 -24.94 12.76
N ASN A 139 -12.02 -25.38 11.57
CA ASN A 139 -13.33 -25.03 11.05
C ASN A 139 -14.43 -25.94 11.63
N TYR A 140 -15.70 -25.71 11.26
CA TYR A 140 -16.83 -26.50 11.76
C TYR A 140 -16.79 -27.99 11.36
N GLN A 141 -15.98 -28.36 10.37
CA GLN A 141 -15.78 -29.74 9.93
C GLN A 141 -14.59 -30.42 10.64
N GLY A 142 -13.91 -29.72 11.55
CA GLY A 142 -12.72 -30.23 12.24
C GLY A 142 -11.43 -30.15 11.41
N ASN A 143 -11.44 -29.49 10.25
CA ASN A 143 -10.25 -29.29 9.44
C ASN A 143 -9.47 -28.05 9.91
N ASP A 144 -8.14 -28.08 9.78
CA ASP A 144 -7.27 -26.94 10.07
C ASP A 144 -7.72 -25.69 9.30
N PHE A 145 -7.69 -24.55 9.99
CA PHE A 145 -8.00 -23.24 9.44
C PHE A 145 -6.91 -22.25 9.83
N LYS A 146 -6.36 -21.54 8.84
CA LYS A 146 -5.39 -20.47 9.06
C LYS A 146 -5.76 -19.25 8.23
N ALA A 147 -5.71 -18.08 8.86
CA ALA A 147 -5.99 -16.82 8.20
C ALA A 147 -5.13 -15.69 8.75
N LEU A 148 -4.84 -14.71 7.90
CA LEU A 148 -4.20 -13.45 8.26
C LEU A 148 -5.22 -12.32 8.11
N ILE A 149 -5.25 -11.43 9.10
CA ILE A 149 -6.20 -10.32 9.17
C ILE A 149 -5.43 -9.02 8.97
N TYR A 150 -5.82 -8.27 7.95
CA TYR A 150 -5.22 -6.99 7.59
C TYR A 150 -6.23 -5.87 7.78
N GLU A 151 -5.71 -4.65 7.91
CA GLU A 151 -6.51 -3.45 7.65
C GLU A 151 -7.05 -3.51 6.21
N PHE A 152 -8.35 -3.25 6.03
CA PHE A 152 -8.95 -3.20 4.71
C PHE A 152 -8.53 -1.92 3.97
N MET A 153 -8.13 -2.06 2.71
CA MET A 153 -7.73 -0.95 1.84
C MET A 153 -8.83 -0.71 0.81
N GLU A 154 -9.49 0.45 0.88
CA GLU A 154 -10.67 0.78 0.08
C GLU A 154 -10.34 1.00 -1.39
N ASN A 155 -9.14 1.53 -1.68
CA ASN A 155 -8.73 1.83 -3.05
C ASN A 155 -8.26 0.59 -3.82
N GLY A 156 -8.25 -0.59 -3.20
CA GLY A 156 -7.90 -1.84 -3.85
C GLY A 156 -6.44 -1.88 -4.35
N SER A 157 -6.18 -2.76 -5.31
CA SER A 157 -4.84 -3.01 -5.84
C SER A 157 -4.49 -2.11 -7.03
N LEU A 158 -3.20 -1.83 -7.21
CA LEU A 158 -2.67 -1.13 -8.38
C LEU A 158 -3.04 -1.83 -9.69
N GLU A 159 -3.14 -3.17 -9.68
CA GLU A 159 -3.60 -3.94 -10.84
C GLU A 159 -4.97 -3.49 -11.35
N GLY A 160 -5.94 -3.30 -10.45
CA GLY A 160 -7.29 -2.86 -10.80
C GLY A 160 -7.36 -1.42 -11.34
N TRP A 161 -6.32 -0.62 -11.12
CA TRP A 161 -6.20 0.75 -11.65
C TRP A 161 -5.36 0.82 -12.93
N LEU A 162 -4.43 -0.12 -13.13
CA LEU A 162 -3.67 -0.21 -14.38
C LEU A 162 -4.46 -0.94 -15.47
N HIS A 163 -5.26 -1.93 -15.08
CA HIS A 163 -5.97 -2.83 -15.98
C HIS A 163 -7.44 -3.00 -15.53
N PRO A 164 -8.27 -1.95 -15.58
CA PRO A 164 -9.67 -2.04 -15.19
C PRO A 164 -10.43 -3.05 -16.06
N LEU A 165 -11.22 -3.93 -15.42
CA LEU A 165 -12.06 -4.89 -16.12
C LEU A 165 -13.22 -4.16 -16.81
N ILE A 166 -13.27 -4.28 -18.14
CA ILE A 166 -14.38 -3.75 -18.96
C ILE A 166 -15.67 -4.47 -18.55
N GLY A 167 -16.66 -3.73 -18.03
CA GLY A 167 -18.00 -4.26 -17.72
C GLY A 167 -18.51 -4.04 -16.29
N MET A 168 -17.74 -3.43 -15.39
CA MET A 168 -18.32 -2.82 -14.19
C MET A 168 -18.82 -1.42 -14.54
N ASN A 169 -20.05 -1.07 -14.15
CA ASN A 169 -20.76 0.17 -14.48
C ASN A 169 -20.13 1.45 -13.86
N GLU A 170 -18.80 1.50 -13.73
CA GLU A 170 -18.06 2.70 -13.36
C GLU A 170 -17.53 3.36 -14.64
N PRO A 171 -17.64 4.70 -14.76
CA PRO A 171 -17.13 5.40 -15.93
C PRO A 171 -15.62 5.14 -16.06
N GLU A 172 -15.16 4.80 -17.27
CA GLU A 172 -13.75 4.51 -17.62
C GLU A 172 -12.76 5.61 -17.17
N THR A 173 -13.25 6.82 -16.93
CA THR A 173 -12.50 7.96 -16.40
C THR A 173 -12.21 7.91 -14.90
N ALA A 174 -12.83 7.01 -14.13
CA ALA A 174 -12.73 7.03 -12.66
C ALA A 174 -11.50 6.31 -12.09
N ARG A 175 -10.87 5.39 -12.83
CA ARG A 175 -9.76 4.55 -12.33
C ARG A 175 -8.52 4.59 -13.21
N ASN A 176 -7.96 5.79 -13.41
CA ASN A 176 -6.67 5.94 -14.08
C ASN A 176 -5.73 6.80 -13.24
N LEU A 177 -4.53 6.27 -12.96
CA LEU A 177 -3.48 7.02 -12.27
C LEU A 177 -2.75 7.94 -13.24
N ASN A 178 -2.65 9.22 -12.88
CA ASN A 178 -1.85 10.20 -13.61
C ASN A 178 -0.34 9.98 -13.41
N PHE A 179 0.50 10.73 -14.14
CA PHE A 179 1.95 10.59 -14.06
C PHE A 179 2.47 10.76 -12.62
N PHE A 180 2.04 11.81 -11.92
CA PHE A 180 2.49 12.11 -10.56
C PHE A 180 2.08 11.02 -9.56
N GLN A 181 0.88 10.48 -9.69
CA GLN A 181 0.39 9.38 -8.85
C GLN A 181 1.23 8.11 -9.08
N ARG A 182 1.53 7.76 -10.33
CA ARG A 182 2.40 6.60 -10.64
C ARG A 182 3.81 6.78 -10.08
N VAL A 183 4.38 7.98 -10.15
CA VAL A 183 5.67 8.30 -9.54
C VAL A 183 5.60 8.20 -8.01
N SER A 184 4.55 8.71 -7.38
CA SER A 184 4.35 8.58 -5.93
C SER A 184 4.32 7.12 -5.50
N VAL A 185 3.50 6.30 -6.17
CA VAL A 185 3.41 4.85 -5.92
C VAL A 185 4.77 4.18 -6.08
N ALA A 186 5.53 4.52 -7.13
CA ALA A 186 6.88 3.98 -7.32
C ALA A 186 7.82 4.31 -6.15
N ILE A 187 7.81 5.56 -5.68
CA ILE A 187 8.62 6.01 -4.54
C ILE A 187 8.22 5.27 -3.26
N ASP A 188 6.92 5.17 -2.98
CA ASP A 188 6.40 4.44 -1.82
C ASP A 188 6.79 2.96 -1.86
N VAL A 189 6.78 2.37 -3.06
CA VAL A 189 7.25 0.99 -3.28
C VAL A 189 8.73 0.85 -2.98
N ALA A 190 9.55 1.77 -3.46
CA ALA A 190 10.98 1.78 -3.21
C ALA A 190 11.30 1.91 -1.71
N HIS A 191 10.63 2.80 -0.98
CA HIS A 191 10.84 2.96 0.46
C HIS A 191 10.48 1.69 1.25
N ALA A 192 9.40 1.00 0.88
CA ALA A 192 9.04 -0.26 1.53
C ALA A 192 10.08 -1.36 1.28
N LEU A 193 10.58 -1.48 0.04
CA LEU A 193 11.64 -2.45 -0.28
C LEU A 193 12.94 -2.11 0.45
N GLU A 194 13.33 -0.84 0.48
CA GLU A 194 14.50 -0.38 1.24
C GLU A 194 14.37 -0.75 2.73
N TYR A 195 13.20 -0.54 3.32
CA TYR A 195 12.93 -0.94 4.69
C TYR A 195 13.10 -2.46 4.90
N LEU A 196 12.48 -3.27 4.05
CA LEU A 196 12.56 -4.73 4.13
C LEU A 196 13.99 -5.26 3.97
N HIS A 197 14.77 -4.66 3.06
CA HIS A 197 16.11 -5.13 2.71
C HIS A 197 17.18 -4.68 3.72
N HIS A 198 17.05 -3.49 4.31
CA HIS A 198 18.13 -2.86 5.07
C HIS A 198 17.78 -2.48 6.52
N HIS A 199 16.50 -2.36 6.86
CA HIS A 199 16.08 -1.83 8.16
C HIS A 199 15.35 -2.85 9.05
N CYS A 200 15.07 -4.05 8.54
CA CYS A 200 14.65 -5.18 9.36
C CYS A 200 15.87 -5.82 10.05
N GLU A 201 15.65 -6.43 11.22
CA GLU A 201 16.70 -7.12 12.00
C GLU A 201 17.40 -8.19 11.17
N GLU A 202 16.62 -8.93 10.38
CA GLU A 202 17.10 -9.82 9.33
C GLU A 202 16.56 -9.31 7.99
N PRO A 203 17.38 -9.23 6.92
CA PRO A 203 16.92 -8.81 5.60
C PRO A 203 15.79 -9.70 5.09
N ILE A 204 14.70 -9.07 4.64
CA ILE A 204 13.50 -9.74 4.15
C ILE A 204 13.38 -9.50 2.65
N ILE A 205 13.37 -10.58 1.86
CA ILE A 205 13.14 -10.50 0.40
C ILE A 205 11.66 -10.76 0.12
N HIS A 206 10.99 -9.86 -0.62
CA HIS A 206 9.56 -9.92 -0.90
C HIS A 206 9.17 -11.08 -1.85
N CYS A 207 9.93 -11.30 -2.92
CA CYS A 207 9.82 -12.43 -3.86
C CYS A 207 8.52 -12.53 -4.70
N ASP A 208 7.51 -11.67 -4.48
CA ASP A 208 6.30 -11.62 -5.32
C ASP A 208 5.83 -10.19 -5.61
N LEU A 209 6.76 -9.27 -5.91
CA LEU A 209 6.38 -7.89 -6.19
C LEU A 209 5.67 -7.78 -7.55
N LYS A 210 4.41 -7.33 -7.54
CA LYS A 210 3.54 -7.14 -8.71
C LYS A 210 2.38 -6.18 -8.38
N PRO A 211 1.66 -5.62 -9.37
CA PRO A 211 0.57 -4.69 -9.12
C PRO A 211 -0.54 -5.21 -8.19
N SER A 212 -0.89 -6.51 -8.26
CA SER A 212 -1.92 -7.09 -7.39
C SER A 212 -1.55 -7.09 -5.90
N ASN A 213 -0.27 -6.93 -5.57
CA ASN A 213 0.25 -6.89 -4.20
C ASN A 213 0.53 -5.46 -3.70
N ILE A 214 0.23 -4.42 -4.49
CA ILE A 214 0.40 -3.01 -4.12
C ILE A 214 -0.99 -2.42 -3.96
N LEU A 215 -1.32 -1.89 -2.79
CA LEU A 215 -2.64 -1.33 -2.49
C LEU A 215 -2.56 0.20 -2.50
N LEU A 216 -3.57 0.87 -3.08
CA LEU A 216 -3.53 2.31 -3.37
C LEU A 216 -3.93 3.22 -2.19
N ASP A 217 -3.82 2.70 -0.97
CA ASP A 217 -3.88 3.46 0.30
C ASP A 217 -2.46 3.70 0.86
N ASP A 218 -1.53 4.06 -0.03
CA ASP A 218 -0.10 4.31 0.23
C ASP A 218 0.68 3.10 0.78
N LYS A 219 0.23 1.86 0.57
CA LYS A 219 0.77 0.65 1.25
C LYS A 219 0.94 -0.56 0.34
N ILE A 220 2.02 -1.31 0.55
CA ILE A 220 2.29 -2.59 -0.13
C ILE A 220 1.95 -3.76 0.78
N LEU A 221 1.28 -4.76 0.22
CA LEU A 221 1.04 -6.01 0.93
C LEU A 221 2.35 -6.78 1.04
N ALA A 222 2.86 -6.98 2.26
CA ALA A 222 3.95 -7.90 2.49
C ALA A 222 3.40 -9.33 2.29
N THR A 223 3.76 -9.98 1.19
CA THR A 223 3.06 -11.21 0.75
C THR A 223 3.68 -12.51 1.26
N ASP A 224 3.00 -13.63 1.01
CA ASP A 224 3.22 -15.01 1.48
C ASP A 224 4.60 -15.64 1.14
N ARG A 225 5.56 -14.85 0.63
CA ARG A 225 6.85 -15.32 0.13
C ARG A 225 8.05 -14.59 0.75
N LEU A 226 7.82 -13.89 1.86
CA LEU A 226 8.90 -13.29 2.65
C LEU A 226 9.90 -14.38 3.04
N ASN A 227 11.10 -14.29 2.47
CA ASN A 227 12.21 -15.17 2.81
C ASN A 227 13.11 -14.44 3.80
N TYR A 228 13.27 -15.03 4.97
CA TYR A 228 14.37 -14.72 5.88
C TYR A 228 15.64 -15.41 5.37
N SER A 229 16.74 -14.65 5.30
CA SER A 229 18.10 -15.10 4.99
C SER A 229 18.44 -15.30 3.50
N ALA A 230 19.40 -14.49 3.03
CA ALA A 230 20.16 -14.71 1.81
C ALA A 230 21.24 -15.83 1.96
N ASN A 231 21.40 -16.44 3.14
CA ASN A 231 22.54 -17.31 3.46
C ASN A 231 22.24 -18.82 3.46
N LYS A 232 21.08 -19.27 2.99
CA LYS A 232 20.85 -20.70 2.76
C LYS A 232 20.68 -20.98 1.27
N SER A 233 21.74 -21.57 0.72
CA SER A 233 21.79 -22.39 -0.49
C SER A 233 20.76 -23.55 -0.46
N SER A 234 19.48 -23.24 -0.38
CA SER A 234 18.42 -24.19 -0.69
C SER A 234 18.04 -24.01 -2.14
N SER A 235 18.20 -25.08 -2.92
CA SER A 235 17.79 -25.22 -4.32
C SER A 235 16.60 -24.33 -4.69
N LEU A 236 16.90 -23.25 -5.41
CA LEU A 236 15.97 -22.24 -5.91
C LEU A 236 15.02 -22.90 -6.93
N GLY A 237 13.95 -23.53 -6.44
CA GLY A 237 12.76 -23.74 -7.26
C GLY A 237 12.26 -22.37 -7.75
N LEU A 238 11.85 -22.29 -9.02
CA LEU A 238 11.38 -21.05 -9.65
C LEU A 238 10.28 -20.40 -8.80
N ARG A 239 10.64 -19.38 -8.02
CA ARG A 239 9.72 -18.61 -7.18
C ARG A 239 9.55 -17.21 -7.76
N GLY A 240 8.37 -16.91 -8.30
CA GLY A 240 7.90 -15.57 -8.66
C GLY A 240 6.55 -15.65 -9.38
N THR A 241 5.95 -14.52 -9.72
CA THR A 241 4.82 -14.45 -10.66
C THR A 241 5.36 -14.40 -12.10
N ILE A 242 4.72 -15.10 -13.04
CA ILE A 242 5.11 -15.12 -14.46
C ILE A 242 5.20 -13.68 -14.99
N GLY A 243 6.27 -13.36 -15.73
CA GLY A 243 6.53 -12.01 -16.23
C GLY A 243 7.31 -11.11 -15.25
N TYR A 244 7.33 -11.42 -13.95
CA TYR A 244 8.06 -10.68 -12.91
C TYR A 244 9.24 -11.45 -12.30
N ALA A 245 9.40 -12.74 -12.66
CA ALA A 245 10.33 -13.68 -12.01
C ALA A 245 11.72 -13.75 -12.69
N PRO A 246 12.73 -13.05 -12.17
CA PRO A 246 14.06 -13.60 -11.80
C PRO A 246 14.84 -12.75 -10.74
N PRO A 247 16.05 -13.15 -10.27
CA PRO A 247 16.32 -13.68 -8.93
C PRO A 247 16.15 -12.70 -7.72
N GLY A 248 15.38 -11.60 -7.81
CA GLY A 248 15.19 -10.70 -6.67
C GLY A 248 14.28 -9.49 -6.91
N ASP A 249 13.90 -8.83 -5.83
CA ASP A 249 12.90 -7.74 -5.80
C ASP A 249 13.23 -6.56 -6.72
N ALA A 250 14.52 -6.25 -6.91
CA ALA A 250 14.94 -5.16 -7.79
C ALA A 250 14.53 -5.39 -9.25
N TYR A 251 14.56 -6.64 -9.73
CA TYR A 251 14.08 -6.96 -11.07
C TYR A 251 12.57 -6.79 -11.16
N SER A 252 11.83 -7.39 -10.21
CA SER A 252 10.36 -7.30 -10.20
C SER A 252 9.90 -5.84 -10.08
N TYR A 253 10.62 -5.02 -9.33
CA TYR A 253 10.39 -3.58 -9.24
C TYR A 253 10.63 -2.90 -10.59
N GLY A 254 11.69 -3.26 -11.32
CA GLY A 254 11.91 -2.78 -12.68
C GLY A 254 10.75 -3.11 -13.62
N ILE A 255 10.23 -4.34 -13.59
CA ILE A 255 9.07 -4.73 -14.40
C ILE A 255 7.81 -3.96 -14.00
N LEU A 256 7.57 -3.80 -12.71
CA LEU A 256 6.47 -2.99 -12.17
C LEU A 256 6.53 -1.55 -12.71
N LEU A 257 7.70 -0.92 -12.72
CA LEU A 257 7.88 0.41 -13.31
C LEU A 257 7.51 0.41 -14.80
N LEU A 258 8.01 -0.57 -15.57
CA LEU A 258 7.69 -0.65 -16.99
C LEU A 258 6.20 -0.79 -17.24
N GLU A 259 5.50 -1.63 -16.48
CA GLU A 259 4.06 -1.79 -16.61
C GLU A 259 3.30 -0.53 -16.22
N MET A 260 3.69 0.14 -15.12
CA MET A 260 3.10 1.42 -14.74
C MET A 260 3.24 2.46 -15.85
N PHE A 261 4.38 2.59 -16.51
CA PHE A 261 4.54 3.66 -17.51
C PHE A 261 4.10 3.27 -18.92
N THR A 262 3.99 1.98 -19.24
CA THR A 262 3.52 1.52 -20.55
C THR A 262 2.03 1.17 -20.58
N GLY A 263 1.43 0.90 -19.42
CA GLY A 263 0.07 0.36 -19.28
C GLY A 263 -0.08 -1.06 -19.83
N LYS A 264 1.01 -1.83 -19.97
CA LYS A 264 0.98 -3.16 -20.60
C LYS A 264 1.40 -4.23 -19.60
N SER A 265 0.55 -5.23 -19.41
CA SER A 265 0.84 -6.32 -18.49
C SER A 265 1.99 -7.19 -19.03
N PRO A 266 2.97 -7.60 -18.20
CA PRO A 266 4.01 -8.55 -18.62
C PRO A 266 3.47 -9.90 -19.11
N THR A 267 2.21 -10.23 -18.76
CA THR A 267 1.50 -11.45 -19.17
C THR A 267 0.54 -11.24 -20.33
N ASP A 268 0.51 -10.05 -20.94
CA ASP A 268 -0.27 -9.80 -22.16
C ASP A 268 0.06 -10.83 -23.24
N GLU A 269 -0.93 -11.20 -24.05
CA GLU A 269 -0.75 -12.16 -25.15
C GLU A 269 0.34 -11.73 -26.15
N ARG A 270 0.53 -10.42 -26.28
CA ARG A 270 1.56 -9.79 -27.11
C ARG A 270 3.00 -10.14 -26.70
N PHE A 271 3.21 -10.63 -25.47
CA PHE A 271 4.51 -11.00 -24.94
C PHE A 271 4.71 -12.52 -24.82
N ARG A 272 3.90 -13.32 -25.53
CA ARG A 272 4.12 -14.76 -25.64
C ARG A 272 5.32 -15.08 -26.56
N GLU A 273 5.73 -16.35 -26.56
CA GLU A 273 6.72 -16.90 -27.52
C GLU A 273 8.12 -16.25 -27.49
N GLY A 274 8.62 -15.90 -26.30
CA GLY A 274 9.99 -15.38 -26.11
C GLY A 274 10.11 -13.86 -26.20
N LEU A 275 9.00 -13.16 -26.46
CA LEU A 275 8.90 -11.72 -26.26
C LEU A 275 8.76 -11.39 -24.77
N SER A 276 9.03 -10.15 -24.39
CA SER A 276 8.83 -9.68 -23.02
C SER A 276 8.59 -8.17 -23.01
N LEU A 277 7.88 -7.68 -22.00
CA LEU A 277 7.70 -6.24 -21.78
C LEU A 277 9.04 -5.50 -21.74
N ARG A 278 10.04 -6.09 -21.09
CA ARG A 278 11.41 -5.55 -21.04
C ARG A 278 12.02 -5.40 -22.43
N ASN A 279 11.95 -6.44 -23.27
CA ASN A 279 12.52 -6.40 -24.62
C ASN A 279 11.75 -5.43 -25.53
N PHE A 280 10.42 -5.35 -25.36
CA PHE A 280 9.56 -4.42 -26.06
C PHE A 280 9.95 -2.96 -25.77
N VAL A 281 10.09 -2.58 -24.50
CA VAL A 281 10.53 -1.23 -24.13
C VAL A 281 11.97 -0.99 -24.58
N LYS A 282 12.87 -1.97 -24.39
CA LYS A 282 14.28 -1.85 -24.81
C LYS A 282 14.44 -1.56 -26.30
N ALA A 283 13.59 -2.15 -27.16
CA ALA A 283 13.63 -1.94 -28.61
C ALA A 283 13.14 -0.55 -29.05
N ALA A 284 12.49 0.20 -28.16
CA ALA A 284 11.99 1.55 -28.42
C ALA A 284 12.91 2.66 -27.88
N LEU A 285 13.84 2.34 -26.99
CA LEU A 285 14.70 3.33 -26.36
C LEU A 285 15.96 3.64 -27.19
N PRO A 286 16.42 4.91 -27.20
CA PRO A 286 15.75 6.11 -26.66
C PRO A 286 14.75 6.78 -27.62
N GLU A 287 14.81 6.52 -28.93
CA GLU A 287 14.21 7.38 -29.96
C GLU A 287 12.69 7.29 -30.07
N ARG A 288 12.09 6.19 -29.62
CA ARG A 288 10.66 5.87 -29.77
C ARG A 288 9.94 5.69 -28.43
N ILE A 289 10.39 6.42 -27.40
CA ILE A 289 9.83 6.28 -26.05
C ILE A 289 8.33 6.64 -25.98
N ILE A 290 7.90 7.60 -26.81
CA ILE A 290 6.49 8.03 -26.89
C ILE A 290 5.61 6.87 -27.35
N ASP A 291 6.08 6.06 -28.30
CA ASP A 291 5.34 4.94 -28.89
C ASP A 291 5.02 3.82 -27.89
N VAL A 292 5.83 3.69 -26.84
CA VAL A 292 5.67 2.64 -25.82
C VAL A 292 5.02 3.14 -24.53
N THR A 293 5.01 4.46 -24.30
CA THR A 293 4.43 5.11 -23.13
C THR A 293 2.90 4.98 -23.15
N ASN A 294 2.29 4.89 -21.97
CA ASN A 294 0.83 4.88 -21.84
C ASN A 294 0.26 6.18 -22.43
N PRO A 295 -0.69 6.13 -23.39
CA PRO A 295 -1.26 7.31 -24.04
C PRO A 295 -1.80 8.36 -23.06
N ILE A 296 -2.41 7.94 -21.95
CA ILE A 296 -2.96 8.84 -20.92
C ILE A 296 -1.86 9.77 -20.37
N LEU A 297 -0.64 9.24 -20.20
CA LEU A 297 0.49 10.01 -19.68
C LEU A 297 1.10 10.95 -20.74
N VAL A 298 0.86 10.68 -22.02
CA VAL A 298 1.31 11.54 -23.12
C VAL A 298 0.37 12.72 -23.29
N GLU A 299 -0.94 12.51 -23.14
CA GLU A 299 -1.96 13.55 -23.21
C GLU A 299 -1.84 14.58 -22.07
N GLU A 300 -1.47 14.15 -20.86
CA GLU A 300 -1.20 15.03 -19.70
C GLU A 300 -0.08 16.06 -19.93
N ARG A 301 0.84 15.83 -20.87
CA ARG A 301 1.89 16.83 -21.20
C ARG A 301 1.35 18.05 -21.95
N VAL A 302 0.17 17.93 -22.56
CA VAL A 302 -0.38 18.92 -23.50
C VAL A 302 -1.37 19.86 -22.79
N THR A 303 -1.76 19.55 -21.55
CA THR A 303 -2.65 20.35 -20.68
C THR A 303 -1.89 21.01 -19.54
#